data_AF-A0AAU8FE73-F1
#
_entry.id   AF-A0AAU8FE73-F1
#
_cell.length_a   1.000
_cell.length_b   1.000
_cell.length_c   1.000
_cell.angle_alpha   90.00
_cell.angle_beta   90.00
_cell.angle_gamma   90.00
#
_symmetry.space_group_name_H-M   'P 1'
#
loop_
_entity.id
_entity.type
_entity.pdbx_description
1 polymer ?
#
loop_
_entity_poly.entity_id
_entity_poly.type
_entity_poly.pdbx_seq_one_letter_code
_entity_poly.pdbx_strand_id
1 'polypeptide(L)'
;MKSRILLLFLVCLALTFQTVLAQAPYKFTFQGVAVDDMAQPVQNASITVRISIIKSQVLGPVVFEETQSAKTDSNGMFTITVGAGGGDLSQVEWPYDIFFLKAEIDNENNGKFHFIGMTQLLSVPYSLYANESGKLRTNFPILQKDEMQQSADLSTVGNGARLIWHPKKAAFRVGLTNGGWEDKNIGWASIAAGLDAEASGYASVAIGNGPIASNHSAVALGNLSSAEQLYSFAIGNTCYAYNHHSFAIGNWAAAMGDYSTSLGFHTIAKAPHSMAVGLYNNSFDQPTGSPTDRLFQIGNGIDINNRSNAMTVLKNGNIGIGSKVVSPEFILDVASRMRIRNDGSTAGLYLNNSQNKPEGFMGMKTDKQVGFYLNGAWRFWVDDTGTAWTPYGALQAWASDRRLKQNITPLKGSLSAISQIQGYHYHWIDADRGNGLQTGVIAQEIEKYFPELIQSNEKGFKTVNYIGLIPHLIESVKELKNQTAEIEELRREISELTILSGTRKSAAPQNTTKTK
;
A
#
# COMPACT_ATOMS: atom_id res chain seq x y z
N MET A 1 -49.20 -55.72 10.46
CA MET A 1 -48.93 -54.94 11.69
C MET A 1 -48.31 -53.57 11.40
N LYS A 2 -47.27 -53.45 10.54
CA LYS A 2 -46.60 -52.19 10.19
C LYS A 2 -47.52 -51.09 9.60
N SER A 3 -48.49 -51.44 8.75
CA SER A 3 -49.44 -50.47 8.16
C SER A 3 -50.42 -49.85 9.17
N ARG A 4 -50.83 -50.60 10.21
CA ARG A 4 -51.74 -50.08 11.24
C ARG A 4 -51.05 -49.14 12.23
N ILE A 5 -49.77 -49.37 12.50
CA ILE A 5 -48.95 -48.47 13.34
C ILE A 5 -48.65 -47.16 12.62
N LEU A 6 -48.38 -47.20 11.31
CA LEU A 6 -48.17 -45.99 10.51
C LEU A 6 -49.46 -45.14 10.41
N LEU A 7 -50.63 -45.77 10.26
CA LEU A 7 -51.91 -45.06 10.25
C LEU A 7 -52.21 -44.43 11.62
N LEU A 8 -51.95 -45.14 12.72
CA LEU A 8 -52.13 -44.60 14.07
C LEU A 8 -51.17 -43.42 14.33
N PHE A 9 -49.93 -43.51 13.85
CA PHE A 9 -48.94 -42.44 13.98
C PHE A 9 -49.30 -41.21 13.15
N LEU A 10 -49.84 -41.39 11.93
CA LEU A 10 -50.35 -40.30 11.09
C LEU A 10 -51.60 -39.64 11.68
N VAL A 11 -52.51 -40.40 12.29
CA VAL A 11 -53.69 -39.84 12.99
C VAL A 11 -53.27 -39.08 14.24
N CYS A 12 -52.31 -39.59 15.02
CA CYS A 12 -51.76 -38.84 16.17
C CYS A 12 -50.98 -37.60 15.75
N LEU A 13 -50.25 -37.63 14.63
CA LEU A 13 -49.51 -36.47 14.11
C LEU A 13 -50.46 -35.41 13.52
N ALA A 14 -51.60 -35.81 12.95
CA ALA A 14 -52.64 -34.88 12.50
C ALA A 14 -53.40 -34.22 13.67
N LEU A 15 -53.45 -34.86 14.84
CA LEU A 15 -54.08 -34.32 16.04
C LEU A 15 -53.18 -33.36 16.84
N THR A 16 -51.87 -33.31 16.57
CA THR A 16 -50.92 -32.41 17.27
C THR A 16 -50.66 -31.08 16.55
N PHE A 17 -51.27 -30.84 15.38
CA PHE A 17 -51.11 -29.61 14.59
C PHE A 17 -52.37 -28.71 14.62
N GLN A 18 -53.07 -28.62 15.75
CA GLN A 18 -54.02 -27.53 15.94
C GLN A 18 -53.27 -26.27 16.38
N THR A 19 -53.01 -25.39 15.42
CA THR A 19 -52.54 -24.04 15.70
C THR A 19 -53.64 -23.29 16.45
N VAL A 20 -53.53 -23.20 17.77
CA VAL A 20 -54.36 -22.31 18.58
C VAL A 20 -53.86 -20.89 18.31
N LEU A 21 -54.56 -20.16 17.45
CA LEU A 21 -54.42 -18.71 17.40
C LEU A 21 -55.08 -18.15 18.67
N ALA A 22 -54.28 -17.94 19.70
CA ALA A 22 -54.68 -17.14 20.85
C ALA A 22 -54.73 -15.67 20.42
N GLN A 23 -55.73 -15.30 19.63
CA GLN A 23 -56.12 -13.90 19.49
C GLN A 23 -57.05 -13.56 20.66
N ALA A 24 -56.81 -12.43 21.30
CA ALA A 24 -57.77 -11.89 22.25
C ALA A 24 -59.12 -11.74 21.51
N PRO A 25 -60.20 -12.35 22.00
CA PRO A 25 -61.49 -12.21 21.34
C PRO A 25 -61.89 -10.73 21.32
N TYR A 26 -62.36 -10.22 20.17
CA TYR A 26 -62.93 -8.88 20.02
C TYR A 26 -64.29 -8.81 20.72
N LYS A 27 -64.30 -9.01 22.04
CA LYS A 27 -65.49 -9.11 22.87
C LYS A 27 -65.20 -8.57 24.27
N PHE A 28 -66.17 -7.92 24.90
CA PHE A 28 -66.08 -7.51 26.30
C PHE A 28 -67.43 -7.68 27.00
N THR A 29 -67.42 -7.84 28.32
CA THR A 29 -68.65 -8.02 29.09
C THR A 29 -69.28 -6.67 29.41
N PHE A 30 -70.59 -6.57 29.25
CA PHE A 30 -71.40 -5.45 29.71
C PHE A 30 -72.47 -5.95 30.68
N GLN A 31 -72.69 -5.20 31.75
CA GLN A 31 -73.70 -5.48 32.75
C GLN A 31 -74.54 -4.22 32.96
N GLY A 32 -75.86 -4.39 32.90
CA GLY A 32 -76.82 -3.31 33.02
C GLY A 32 -78.04 -3.72 33.84
N VAL A 33 -78.87 -2.75 34.20
CA VAL A 33 -80.17 -2.97 34.84
C VAL A 33 -81.25 -2.58 33.83
N ALA A 34 -82.12 -3.52 33.50
CA ALA A 34 -83.25 -3.31 32.63
C ALA A 34 -84.41 -2.69 33.42
N VAL A 35 -84.92 -1.54 32.95
CA VAL A 35 -86.05 -0.84 33.53
C VAL A 35 -87.13 -0.60 32.49
N ASP A 36 -88.40 -0.63 32.89
CA ASP A 36 -89.53 -0.31 32.02
C ASP A 36 -89.72 1.21 31.84
N ASP A 37 -90.75 1.62 31.10
CA ASP A 37 -91.09 3.04 30.87
C ASP A 37 -91.43 3.82 32.15
N MET A 38 -91.68 3.13 33.27
CA MET A 38 -91.93 3.71 34.58
C MET A 38 -90.69 3.65 35.50
N ALA A 39 -89.52 3.36 34.91
CA ALA A 39 -88.25 3.16 35.60
C ALA A 39 -88.26 2.03 36.65
N GLN A 40 -89.18 1.06 36.53
CA GLN A 40 -89.23 -0.10 37.41
C GLN A 40 -88.40 -1.26 36.83
N PRO A 41 -87.69 -2.04 37.66
CA PRO A 41 -86.88 -3.15 37.16
C PRO A 41 -87.72 -4.20 36.43
N VAL A 42 -87.28 -4.61 35.24
CA VAL A 42 -87.88 -5.72 34.48
C VAL A 42 -87.34 -7.03 35.04
N GLN A 43 -88.04 -7.66 35.97
CA GLN A 43 -87.54 -8.80 36.75
C GLN A 43 -87.82 -10.16 36.10
N ASN A 44 -86.85 -11.08 36.19
CA ASN A 44 -86.98 -12.49 35.77
C ASN A 44 -87.55 -12.69 34.35
N ALA A 45 -87.30 -11.76 33.44
CA ALA A 45 -87.87 -11.74 32.10
C ALA A 45 -86.80 -12.00 31.03
N SER A 46 -87.25 -12.48 29.86
CA SER A 46 -86.40 -12.52 28.67
C SER A 46 -86.58 -11.21 27.90
N ILE A 47 -85.49 -10.46 27.78
CA ILE A 47 -85.44 -9.17 27.11
C ILE A 47 -84.53 -9.25 25.89
N THR A 48 -84.70 -8.35 24.94
CA THR A 48 -83.76 -8.13 23.85
C THR A 48 -82.97 -6.86 24.11
N VAL A 49 -81.64 -6.93 24.10
CA VAL A 49 -80.73 -5.80 24.36
C VAL A 49 -80.06 -5.40 23.06
N ARG A 50 -80.11 -4.11 22.74
CA ARG A 50 -79.35 -3.50 21.64
C ARG A 50 -78.19 -2.69 22.21
N ILE A 51 -76.99 -2.96 21.73
CA ILE A 51 -75.77 -2.22 22.06
C ILE A 51 -75.28 -1.51 20.82
N SER A 52 -75.05 -0.21 20.94
CA SER A 52 -74.47 0.61 19.88
C SER A 52 -73.21 1.31 20.40
N ILE A 53 -72.15 1.38 19.59
CA ILE A 53 -70.97 2.21 19.86
C ILE A 53 -71.07 3.47 19.01
N ILE A 54 -71.01 4.62 19.67
CA ILE A 54 -71.14 5.94 19.07
C ILE A 54 -69.80 6.66 19.13
N LYS A 55 -69.39 7.26 18.01
CA LYS A 55 -68.08 7.91 17.84
C LYS A 55 -68.15 9.44 18.01
N SER A 56 -67.08 10.04 18.51
CA SER A 56 -66.82 11.50 18.68
C SER A 56 -67.64 12.25 19.72
N GLN A 57 -68.95 12.02 19.81
CA GLN A 57 -69.84 12.73 20.74
C GLN A 57 -71.11 11.91 21.02
N VAL A 58 -71.88 12.28 22.05
CA VAL A 58 -73.10 11.56 22.50
C VAL A 58 -74.15 11.38 21.39
N LEU A 59 -74.18 12.27 20.39
CA LEU A 59 -75.07 12.19 19.21
C LEU A 59 -74.29 11.98 17.90
N GLY A 60 -73.11 11.36 17.97
CA GLY A 60 -72.28 11.06 16.81
C GLY A 60 -72.78 9.88 15.97
N PRO A 61 -72.03 9.49 14.93
CA PRO A 61 -72.38 8.33 14.13
C PRO A 61 -72.23 7.02 14.93
N VAL A 62 -73.17 6.09 14.71
CA VAL A 62 -73.08 4.72 15.20
C VAL A 62 -72.09 3.96 14.32
N VAL A 63 -71.02 3.44 14.92
CA VAL A 63 -69.94 2.70 14.22
C VAL A 63 -70.00 1.19 14.46
N PHE A 64 -70.84 0.77 15.41
CA PHE A 64 -71.11 -0.62 15.71
C PHE A 64 -72.51 -0.71 16.31
N GLU A 65 -73.25 -1.75 15.93
CA GLU A 65 -74.53 -2.09 16.52
C GLU A 65 -74.70 -3.60 16.54
N GLU A 66 -75.22 -4.13 17.63
CA GLU A 66 -75.65 -5.52 17.71
C GLU A 66 -76.90 -5.66 18.58
N THR A 67 -77.60 -6.77 18.41
CA THR A 67 -78.79 -7.10 19.19
C THR A 67 -78.68 -8.52 19.71
N GLN A 68 -78.99 -8.71 21.00
CA GLN A 68 -78.92 -10.03 21.61
C GLN A 68 -79.97 -10.22 22.70
N SER A 69 -80.47 -11.44 22.83
CA SER A 69 -81.38 -11.79 23.93
C SER A 69 -80.62 -11.99 25.24
N ALA A 70 -81.19 -11.51 26.34
CA ALA A 70 -80.67 -11.66 27.69
C ALA A 70 -81.79 -12.02 28.67
N LYS A 71 -81.43 -12.58 29.83
CA LYS A 71 -82.37 -12.82 30.93
C LYS A 71 -82.02 -11.92 32.10
N THR A 72 -83.03 -11.27 32.67
CA THR A 72 -82.86 -10.45 33.87
C THR A 72 -83.02 -11.29 35.14
N ASP A 73 -82.39 -10.87 36.23
CA ASP A 73 -82.56 -11.45 37.56
C ASP A 73 -83.73 -10.81 38.33
N SER A 74 -83.85 -11.12 39.64
CA SER A 74 -84.87 -10.53 40.52
C SER A 74 -84.73 -9.02 40.73
N ASN A 75 -83.60 -8.43 40.35
CA ASN A 75 -83.31 -7.00 40.45
C ASN A 75 -83.31 -6.31 39.08
N GLY A 76 -83.69 -7.01 38.01
CA GLY A 76 -83.66 -6.48 36.64
C GLY A 76 -82.27 -6.47 36.02
N MET A 77 -81.25 -7.03 36.68
CA MET A 77 -79.88 -7.03 36.20
C MET A 77 -79.67 -8.07 35.11
N PHE A 78 -78.95 -7.70 34.06
CA PHE A 78 -78.55 -8.60 32.98
C PHE A 78 -77.07 -8.44 32.66
N THR A 79 -76.47 -9.53 32.16
CA THR A 79 -75.09 -9.55 31.69
C THR A 79 -75.05 -10.07 30.27
N ILE A 80 -74.35 -9.34 29.40
CA ILE A 80 -74.15 -9.69 27.99
C ILE A 80 -72.68 -9.59 27.61
N THR A 81 -72.30 -10.30 26.56
CA THR A 81 -70.95 -10.23 25.99
C THR A 81 -71.03 -9.48 24.67
N VAL A 82 -70.60 -8.22 24.69
CA VAL A 82 -70.58 -7.36 23.50
C VAL A 82 -69.63 -7.95 22.45
N GLY A 83 -70.05 -8.02 21.19
CA GLY A 83 -69.37 -8.71 20.08
C GLY A 83 -69.77 -10.17 19.91
N ALA A 84 -70.82 -10.64 20.61
CA ALA A 84 -71.39 -11.98 20.44
C ALA A 84 -72.80 -11.97 19.81
N GLY A 85 -73.44 -10.79 19.68
CA GLY A 85 -74.80 -10.60 19.17
C GLY A 85 -74.89 -10.37 17.66
N GLY A 86 -73.85 -10.73 16.91
CA GLY A 86 -73.80 -10.59 15.44
C GLY A 86 -73.12 -9.33 14.92
N GLY A 87 -72.73 -8.39 15.78
CA GLY A 87 -71.87 -7.28 15.40
C GLY A 87 -70.39 -7.68 15.31
N ASP A 88 -69.65 -7.12 14.35
CA ASP A 88 -68.21 -7.33 14.21
C ASP A 88 -67.39 -6.15 14.78
N LEU A 89 -66.93 -6.29 16.02
CA LEU A 89 -66.10 -5.29 16.70
C LEU A 89 -64.71 -5.11 16.03
N SER A 90 -64.29 -6.01 15.13
CA SER A 90 -63.01 -5.88 14.42
C SER A 90 -63.04 -4.82 13.32
N GLN A 91 -64.23 -4.44 12.84
CA GLN A 91 -64.42 -3.38 11.84
C GLN A 91 -64.43 -1.98 12.45
N VAL A 92 -64.54 -1.85 13.77
CA VAL A 92 -64.55 -0.55 14.44
C VAL A 92 -63.14 0.03 14.39
N GLU A 93 -63.01 1.20 13.78
CA GLU A 93 -61.77 1.98 13.78
C GLU A 93 -61.58 2.68 15.13
N TRP A 94 -60.98 1.97 16.08
CA TRP A 94 -60.69 2.45 17.43
C TRP A 94 -59.66 3.59 17.59
N PRO A 95 -58.74 3.91 16.66
CA PRO A 95 -57.67 4.84 17.01
C PRO A 95 -58.14 6.31 17.03
N TYR A 96 -57.77 7.01 18.12
CA TYR A 96 -57.78 8.47 18.29
C TYR A 96 -59.14 9.20 18.40
N ASP A 97 -60.21 8.52 18.79
CA ASP A 97 -61.51 9.17 19.04
C ASP A 97 -62.11 8.80 20.40
N ILE A 98 -63.11 9.56 20.84
CA ILE A 98 -63.92 9.27 22.02
C ILE A 98 -65.09 8.39 21.59
N PHE A 99 -65.29 7.28 22.29
CA PHE A 99 -66.38 6.35 22.02
C PHE A 99 -67.33 6.27 23.20
N PHE A 100 -68.61 6.09 22.90
CA PHE A 100 -69.67 5.92 23.88
C PHE A 100 -70.42 4.61 23.63
N LEU A 101 -70.69 3.88 24.69
CA LEU A 101 -71.51 2.69 24.68
C LEU A 101 -72.95 3.10 25.00
N LYS A 102 -73.86 2.92 24.05
CA LYS A 102 -75.30 3.14 24.21
C LYS A 102 -75.98 1.79 24.39
N ALA A 103 -76.80 1.68 25.44
CA ALA A 103 -77.58 0.48 25.72
C ALA A 103 -79.09 0.79 25.64
N GLU A 104 -79.82 -0.08 24.94
CA GLU A 104 -81.26 0.00 24.79
C GLU A 104 -81.86 -1.41 24.99
N ILE A 105 -83.09 -1.48 25.49
CA ILE A 105 -83.78 -2.76 25.74
C ILE A 105 -85.16 -2.78 25.09
N ASP A 106 -85.59 -3.97 24.71
CA ASP A 106 -86.95 -4.30 24.33
C ASP A 106 -87.45 -5.39 25.29
N ASN A 107 -88.30 -4.98 26.22
CA ASN A 107 -88.85 -5.84 27.27
C ASN A 107 -90.06 -6.66 26.79
N GLU A 108 -90.70 -6.26 25.69
CA GLU A 108 -91.83 -6.96 25.08
C GLU A 108 -91.41 -7.85 23.89
N ASN A 109 -90.16 -7.74 23.46
CA ASN A 109 -89.59 -8.38 22.26
C ASN A 109 -90.40 -8.06 20.99
N ASN A 110 -90.91 -6.83 20.87
CA ASN A 110 -91.77 -6.35 19.78
C ASN A 110 -91.04 -5.49 18.73
N GLY A 111 -89.72 -5.31 18.88
CA GLY A 111 -88.86 -4.48 18.04
C GLY A 111 -88.75 -3.01 18.47
N LYS A 112 -89.40 -2.61 19.57
CA LYS A 112 -89.31 -1.24 20.12
C LYS A 112 -88.29 -1.20 21.25
N PHE A 113 -87.26 -0.40 21.06
CA PHE A 113 -86.15 -0.29 22.00
C PHE A 113 -86.27 0.99 22.85
N HIS A 114 -86.13 0.81 24.16
CA HIS A 114 -86.14 1.84 25.18
C HIS A 114 -84.70 2.12 25.63
N PHE A 115 -84.33 3.39 25.71
CA PHE A 115 -83.00 3.80 26.14
C PHE A 115 -82.82 3.60 27.64
N ILE A 116 -81.78 2.87 28.04
CA ILE A 116 -81.49 2.59 29.46
C ILE A 116 -80.21 3.25 29.96
N GLY A 117 -79.31 3.66 29.07
CA GLY A 117 -78.11 4.38 29.48
C GLY A 117 -77.07 4.55 28.38
N MET A 118 -76.17 5.50 28.63
CA MET A 118 -75.01 5.76 27.78
C MET A 118 -73.81 6.10 28.63
N THR A 119 -72.67 5.45 28.36
CA THR A 119 -71.42 5.66 29.10
C THR A 119 -70.25 5.84 28.14
N GLN A 120 -69.27 6.65 28.50
CA GLN A 120 -68.05 6.77 27.70
C GLN A 120 -67.17 5.54 27.91
N LEU A 121 -66.62 4.98 26.83
CA LEU A 121 -65.60 3.95 26.89
C LEU A 121 -64.26 4.59 27.26
N LEU A 122 -63.81 4.35 28.49
CA LEU A 122 -62.50 4.79 28.97
C LEU A 122 -61.43 3.76 28.64
N SER A 123 -60.23 4.22 28.30
CA SER A 123 -59.08 3.35 28.10
C SER A 123 -58.68 2.67 29.40
N VAL A 124 -58.42 1.37 29.36
CA VAL A 124 -57.81 0.63 30.47
C VAL A 124 -56.29 0.85 30.47
N PRO A 125 -55.58 0.82 31.62
CA PRO A 125 -54.14 1.14 31.68
C PRO A 125 -53.26 0.35 30.69
N TYR A 126 -53.57 -0.93 30.44
CA TYR A 126 -52.84 -1.75 29.48
C TYR A 126 -53.11 -1.35 28.01
N SER A 127 -54.31 -0.84 27.71
CA SER A 127 -54.68 -0.38 26.36
C SER A 127 -53.97 0.93 25.97
N LEU A 128 -53.59 1.76 26.95
CA LEU A 128 -52.78 2.97 26.71
C LEU A 128 -51.38 2.61 26.20
N TYR A 129 -50.77 1.54 26.72
CA TYR A 129 -49.48 1.04 26.24
C TYR A 129 -49.59 0.34 24.88
N ALA A 130 -50.70 -0.36 24.60
CA ALA A 130 -50.95 -0.98 23.30
C ALA A 130 -51.23 0.05 22.17
N ASN A 131 -51.75 1.24 22.51
CA ASN A 131 -51.94 2.34 21.56
C ASN A 131 -50.61 2.83 20.96
N GLU A 132 -49.53 2.76 21.73
CA GLU A 132 -48.19 3.14 21.27
C GLU A 132 -47.56 2.08 20.35
N SER A 133 -47.83 0.79 20.56
CA SER A 133 -47.30 -0.29 19.71
C SER A 133 -48.04 -0.43 18.37
N GLY A 134 -49.31 0.03 18.29
CA GLY A 134 -50.12 0.04 17.06
C GLY A 134 -49.61 0.98 15.95
N LYS A 135 -48.70 1.92 16.27
CA LYS A 135 -48.13 2.89 15.33
C LYS A 135 -47.26 2.26 14.23
N LEU A 136 -46.95 0.96 14.31
CA LEU A 136 -46.11 0.21 13.38
C LEU A 136 -46.85 -0.33 12.13
N ARG A 137 -48.16 -0.07 11.96
CA ARG A 137 -49.02 -0.84 11.03
C ARG A 137 -49.34 -0.22 9.67
N THR A 138 -48.85 0.97 9.29
CA THR A 138 -49.16 1.55 7.96
C THR A 138 -47.97 2.24 7.30
N ASN A 139 -47.70 1.87 6.03
CA ASN A 139 -46.97 2.51 4.90
C ASN A 139 -45.95 3.68 5.10
N PHE A 140 -45.41 3.88 6.29
CA PHE A 140 -44.35 4.82 6.60
C PHE A 140 -43.36 4.13 7.54
N PRO A 141 -42.15 3.78 7.09
CA PRO A 141 -41.14 3.26 8.01
C PRO A 141 -40.58 4.43 8.82
N ILE A 142 -41.23 4.77 9.93
CA ILE A 142 -40.68 5.73 10.90
C ILE A 142 -40.76 5.09 12.28
N LEU A 143 -39.65 4.49 12.74
CA LEU A 143 -39.52 3.94 14.10
C LEU A 143 -39.50 5.05 15.16
N GLN A 144 -38.97 6.24 14.84
CA GLN A 144 -39.01 7.45 15.67
C GLN A 144 -38.55 8.66 14.82
N LYS A 145 -39.34 9.74 14.80
CA LYS A 145 -38.97 11.03 14.18
C LYS A 145 -38.84 12.10 15.25
N ASP A 146 -37.97 13.07 15.00
CA ASP A 146 -37.86 14.30 15.78
C ASP A 146 -37.38 15.41 14.83
N GLU A 147 -37.58 16.67 15.22
CA GLU A 147 -37.06 17.80 14.45
C GLU A 147 -35.57 17.98 14.74
N MET A 148 -34.74 17.85 13.70
CA MET A 148 -33.32 18.17 13.78
C MET A 148 -33.14 19.59 14.35
N GLN A 149 -32.13 19.76 15.21
CA GLN A 149 -31.78 21.03 15.86
C GLN A 149 -32.75 21.59 16.91
N GLN A 150 -34.01 21.14 16.98
CA GLN A 150 -35.00 21.71 17.90
C GLN A 150 -35.25 20.86 19.16
N SER A 151 -34.89 19.59 19.13
CA SER A 151 -35.15 18.67 20.25
C SER A 151 -34.14 18.80 21.40
N ALA A 152 -34.54 18.29 22.57
CA ALA A 152 -33.67 18.22 23.75
C ALA A 152 -32.44 17.33 23.51
N ASP A 153 -31.36 17.58 24.26
CA ASP A 153 -30.18 16.72 24.28
C ASP A 153 -30.52 15.34 24.85
N LEU A 154 -29.72 14.34 24.47
CA LEU A 154 -29.86 13.00 25.04
C LEU A 154 -29.58 13.03 26.54
N SER A 155 -30.51 12.51 27.35
CA SER A 155 -30.28 12.27 28.77
C SER A 155 -29.14 11.26 28.98
N THR A 156 -28.50 11.30 30.14
CA THR A 156 -27.40 10.37 30.45
C THR A 156 -27.78 8.91 30.18
N VAL A 157 -26.96 8.24 29.37
CA VAL A 157 -27.21 6.87 28.92
C VAL A 157 -26.61 5.84 29.88
N GLY A 158 -25.43 6.20 30.44
CA GLY A 158 -24.66 5.32 31.32
C GLY A 158 -24.05 4.12 30.60
N ASN A 159 -23.42 3.24 31.38
CA ASN A 159 -22.61 2.13 30.85
C ASN A 159 -23.46 0.91 30.44
N GLY A 160 -22.90 0.08 29.54
CA GLY A 160 -23.41 -1.24 29.17
C GLY A 160 -23.88 -1.34 27.72
N ALA A 161 -24.52 -2.48 27.41
CA ALA A 161 -25.05 -2.76 26.08
C ALA A 161 -26.30 -1.92 25.78
N ARG A 162 -26.34 -1.23 24.64
CA ARG A 162 -27.42 -0.33 24.22
C ARG A 162 -27.60 -0.34 22.69
N LEU A 163 -28.80 0.05 22.26
CA LEU A 163 -29.09 0.49 20.90
C LEU A 163 -29.72 1.88 21.02
N ILE A 164 -29.15 2.87 20.35
CA ILE A 164 -29.59 4.26 20.41
C ILE A 164 -29.75 4.77 18.97
N TRP A 165 -30.96 5.19 18.65
CA TRP A 165 -31.20 6.13 17.57
C TRP A 165 -31.35 7.51 18.22
N HIS A 166 -30.54 8.49 17.82
CA HIS A 166 -30.59 9.86 18.32
C HIS A 166 -31.12 10.78 17.20
N PRO A 167 -32.43 11.05 17.16
CA PRO A 167 -33.07 11.81 16.08
C PRO A 167 -32.51 13.21 15.87
N LYS A 168 -32.30 14.00 16.94
CA LYS A 168 -31.73 15.37 16.89
C LYS A 168 -30.50 15.49 15.99
N LYS A 169 -29.62 14.50 16.11
CA LYS A 169 -28.31 14.44 15.47
C LYS A 169 -28.30 13.44 14.32
N ALA A 170 -29.41 12.78 13.98
CA ALA A 170 -29.46 11.68 13.01
C ALA A 170 -28.37 10.61 13.23
N ALA A 171 -28.08 10.30 14.50
CA ALA A 171 -26.93 9.47 14.87
C ALA A 171 -27.38 8.09 15.37
N PHE A 172 -26.58 7.06 15.07
CA PHE A 172 -26.86 5.68 15.45
C PHE A 172 -25.75 5.10 16.34
N ARG A 173 -26.13 4.45 17.43
CA ARG A 173 -25.22 3.72 18.34
C ARG A 173 -25.72 2.31 18.58
N VAL A 174 -24.81 1.33 18.54
CA VAL A 174 -25.16 -0.05 18.87
C VAL A 174 -23.97 -0.81 19.44
N GLY A 175 -24.17 -1.53 20.55
CA GLY A 175 -23.10 -2.28 21.21
C GLY A 175 -22.91 -1.86 22.67
N LEU A 176 -21.69 -1.94 23.18
CA LEU A 176 -21.37 -1.69 24.59
C LEU A 176 -20.60 -0.38 24.72
N THR A 177 -21.02 0.47 25.67
CA THR A 177 -20.35 1.74 25.97
C THR A 177 -20.03 1.87 27.46
N ASN A 178 -18.91 2.51 27.78
CA ASN A 178 -18.47 2.90 29.12
C ASN A 178 -18.51 4.43 29.28
N GLY A 179 -19.60 5.07 28.81
CA GLY A 179 -19.79 6.51 28.86
C GLY A 179 -19.33 7.26 27.59
N GLY A 180 -18.91 6.53 26.55
CA GLY A 180 -18.53 7.11 25.26
C GLY A 180 -19.72 7.65 24.44
N TRP A 181 -20.96 7.32 24.80
CA TRP A 181 -22.18 7.69 24.06
C TRP A 181 -23.05 8.72 24.78
N GLU A 182 -22.43 9.56 25.61
CA GLU A 182 -23.07 10.77 26.13
C GLU A 182 -23.23 11.81 25.02
N ASP A 183 -24.23 12.69 25.13
CA ASP A 183 -24.62 13.63 24.06
C ASP A 183 -23.43 14.39 23.45
N LYS A 184 -22.52 14.90 24.29
CA LYS A 184 -21.30 15.61 23.87
C LYS A 184 -20.35 14.82 22.97
N ASN A 185 -20.38 13.49 23.06
CA ASN A 185 -19.53 12.56 22.30
C ASN A 185 -20.30 11.96 21.11
N ILE A 186 -21.52 12.44 20.84
CA ILE A 186 -22.32 12.04 19.68
C ILE A 186 -22.20 13.12 18.61
N GLY A 187 -21.53 12.77 17.52
CA GLY A 187 -21.47 13.57 16.31
C GLY A 187 -22.79 13.60 15.54
N TRP A 188 -22.96 14.63 14.72
CA TRP A 188 -24.08 14.76 13.80
C TRP A 188 -23.95 13.75 12.67
N ALA A 189 -25.04 13.14 12.22
CA ALA A 189 -25.09 12.11 11.19
C ALA A 189 -24.07 10.97 11.38
N SER A 190 -23.68 10.67 12.62
CA SER A 190 -22.55 9.76 12.89
C SER A 190 -23.00 8.36 13.32
N ILE A 191 -22.13 7.37 13.08
CA ILE A 191 -22.38 5.96 13.40
C ILE A 191 -21.29 5.49 14.36
N ALA A 192 -21.69 4.93 15.51
CA ALA A 192 -20.76 4.19 16.36
C ALA A 192 -21.29 2.78 16.65
N ALA A 193 -20.45 1.76 16.47
CA ALA A 193 -20.86 0.38 16.71
C ALA A 193 -19.75 -0.48 17.32
N GLY A 194 -20.12 -1.39 18.22
CA GLY A 194 -19.20 -2.31 18.89
C GLY A 194 -18.92 -1.94 20.34
N LEU A 195 -17.70 -2.20 20.80
CA LEU A 195 -17.27 -1.95 22.18
C LEU A 195 -16.57 -0.59 22.25
N ASP A 196 -17.08 0.36 23.03
CA ASP A 196 -16.49 1.67 23.29
C ASP A 196 -16.07 2.47 22.04
N ALA A 197 -16.80 2.30 20.93
CA ALA A 197 -16.57 3.06 19.72
C ALA A 197 -17.04 4.52 19.89
N GLU A 198 -16.17 5.50 19.61
CA GLU A 198 -16.50 6.92 19.70
C GLU A 198 -16.60 7.56 18.31
N ALA A 199 -17.79 8.05 17.95
CA ALA A 199 -18.03 8.81 16.73
C ALA A 199 -18.56 10.22 17.06
N SER A 200 -17.67 11.10 17.52
CA SER A 200 -17.98 12.46 17.99
C SER A 200 -17.95 13.53 16.90
N GLY A 201 -17.33 13.25 15.75
CA GLY A 201 -17.28 14.14 14.59
C GLY A 201 -18.57 14.22 13.75
N TYR A 202 -18.75 15.32 13.01
CA TYR A 202 -19.83 15.43 12.02
C TYR A 202 -19.66 14.39 10.91
N ALA A 203 -20.71 13.65 10.58
CA ALA A 203 -20.74 12.54 9.62
C ALA A 203 -19.63 11.49 9.85
N SER A 204 -19.18 11.30 11.10
CA SER A 204 -18.10 10.36 11.42
C SER A 204 -18.59 8.93 11.61
N VAL A 205 -17.69 7.96 11.46
CA VAL A 205 -18.01 6.53 11.58
C VAL A 205 -16.95 5.84 12.44
N ALA A 206 -17.36 5.19 13.53
CA ALA A 206 -16.51 4.41 14.42
C ALA A 206 -17.07 2.99 14.62
N ILE A 207 -16.39 1.94 14.16
CA ILE A 207 -16.93 0.56 14.26
C ILE A 207 -15.86 -0.43 14.70
N GLY A 208 -16.05 -1.08 15.84
CA GLY A 208 -15.15 -2.13 16.35
C GLY A 208 -14.94 -2.07 17.86
N ASN A 209 -13.70 -2.22 18.33
CA ASN A 209 -13.34 -2.21 19.75
C ASN A 209 -12.45 -1.00 20.07
N GLY A 210 -13.01 0.01 20.70
CA GLY A 210 -12.37 1.28 21.04
C GLY A 210 -11.89 2.15 19.85
N PRO A 211 -12.49 2.14 18.64
CA PRO A 211 -12.09 3.09 17.61
C PRO A 211 -12.58 4.51 17.93
N ILE A 212 -11.84 5.52 17.49
CA ILE A 212 -12.16 6.94 17.72
C ILE A 212 -12.22 7.68 16.37
N ALA A 213 -13.37 8.29 16.07
CA ALA A 213 -13.61 9.13 14.91
C ALA A 213 -14.20 10.48 15.34
N SER A 214 -13.33 11.44 15.68
CA SER A 214 -13.71 12.65 16.43
C SER A 214 -13.88 13.93 15.61
N ASN A 215 -13.64 13.88 14.29
CA ASN A 215 -13.70 15.07 13.42
C ASN A 215 -14.58 14.86 12.18
N HIS A 216 -14.78 15.91 11.39
CA HIS A 216 -15.69 15.89 10.22
C HIS A 216 -15.31 14.79 9.23
N SER A 217 -16.27 13.93 8.91
CA SER A 217 -16.16 12.77 8.02
C SER A 217 -14.99 11.85 8.34
N ALA A 218 -14.54 11.81 9.60
CA ALA A 218 -13.54 10.88 10.04
C ALA A 218 -14.10 9.45 10.11
N VAL A 219 -13.29 8.46 9.74
CA VAL A 219 -13.70 7.04 9.74
C VAL A 219 -12.65 6.22 10.47
N ALA A 220 -13.05 5.53 11.54
CA ALA A 220 -12.20 4.63 12.32
C ALA A 220 -12.85 3.24 12.45
N LEU A 221 -12.25 2.20 11.87
CA LEU A 221 -12.78 0.84 11.94
C LEU A 221 -11.75 -0.14 12.51
N GLY A 222 -12.22 -1.12 13.30
CA GLY A 222 -11.40 -2.18 13.88
C GLY A 222 -11.08 -1.97 15.36
N ASN A 223 -9.90 -2.44 15.79
CA ASN A 223 -9.49 -2.43 17.19
C ASN A 223 -8.56 -1.25 17.47
N LEU A 224 -8.97 -0.32 18.33
CA LEU A 224 -8.17 0.82 18.79
C LEU A 224 -7.59 1.70 17.67
N SER A 225 -8.28 1.78 16.53
CA SER A 225 -7.89 2.65 15.41
C SER A 225 -8.41 4.08 15.63
N SER A 226 -7.63 5.09 15.29
CA SER A 226 -7.95 6.50 15.55
C SER A 226 -7.87 7.37 14.29
N ALA A 227 -8.94 8.11 14.04
CA ALA A 227 -9.11 9.09 12.98
C ALA A 227 -9.63 10.41 13.59
N GLU A 228 -8.72 11.29 13.98
CA GLU A 228 -9.04 12.47 14.81
C GLU A 228 -9.03 13.79 14.03
N GLN A 229 -8.80 13.75 12.73
CA GLN A 229 -8.69 14.93 11.87
C GLN A 229 -9.72 14.94 10.74
N LEU A 230 -9.93 16.12 10.12
CA LEU A 230 -10.89 16.27 9.02
C LEU A 230 -10.57 15.27 7.90
N TYR A 231 -11.58 14.50 7.48
CA TYR A 231 -11.48 13.49 6.42
C TYR A 231 -10.41 12.41 6.65
N SER A 232 -9.99 12.21 7.91
CA SER A 232 -9.03 11.17 8.26
C SER A 232 -9.67 9.78 8.26
N PHE A 233 -8.90 8.76 7.92
CA PHE A 233 -9.43 7.42 7.70
C PHE A 233 -8.47 6.37 8.25
N ALA A 234 -8.88 5.62 9.27
CA ALA A 234 -8.09 4.60 9.95
C ALA A 234 -8.82 3.25 10.01
N ILE A 235 -8.26 2.19 9.43
CA ILE A 235 -8.86 0.84 9.47
C ILE A 235 -7.86 -0.22 9.90
N GLY A 236 -8.22 -1.01 10.90
CA GLY A 236 -7.51 -2.23 11.29
C GLY A 236 -7.23 -2.28 12.77
N ASN A 237 -6.04 -2.77 13.14
CA ASN A 237 -5.63 -2.89 14.54
C ASN A 237 -4.62 -1.80 14.88
N THR A 238 -5.01 -0.87 15.75
CA THR A 238 -4.14 0.19 16.28
C THR A 238 -3.56 1.06 15.15
N CYS A 239 -4.40 1.46 14.19
CA CYS A 239 -4.01 2.35 13.11
C CYS A 239 -4.28 3.81 13.46
N TYR A 240 -3.45 4.73 12.97
CA TYR A 240 -3.55 6.15 13.29
C TYR A 240 -3.50 7.02 12.05
N ALA A 241 -4.57 7.80 11.83
CA ALA A 241 -4.64 8.85 10.82
C ALA A 241 -4.54 10.22 11.52
N TYR A 242 -3.31 10.69 11.75
CA TYR A 242 -3.01 11.80 12.65
C TYR A 242 -3.24 13.20 12.06
N ASN A 243 -3.37 13.32 10.74
CA ASN A 243 -3.43 14.60 10.03
C ASN A 243 -4.61 14.69 9.03
N HIS A 244 -4.83 15.85 8.43
CA HIS A 244 -5.99 16.08 7.56
C HIS A 244 -5.91 15.23 6.29
N HIS A 245 -7.03 14.62 5.88
CA HIS A 245 -7.10 13.72 4.72
C HIS A 245 -6.11 12.55 4.77
N SER A 246 -5.59 12.21 5.95
CA SER A 246 -4.65 11.11 6.12
C SER A 246 -5.36 9.75 6.14
N PHE A 247 -4.71 8.72 5.61
CA PHE A 247 -5.31 7.42 5.35
C PHE A 247 -4.40 6.29 5.86
N ALA A 248 -4.81 5.57 6.91
CA ALA A 248 -4.04 4.50 7.55
C ALA A 248 -4.79 3.17 7.56
N ILE A 249 -4.24 2.11 6.97
CA ILE A 249 -4.85 0.78 6.98
C ILE A 249 -3.83 -0.31 7.34
N GLY A 250 -4.21 -1.22 8.24
CA GLY A 250 -3.45 -2.43 8.54
C GLY A 250 -3.31 -2.72 10.02
N ASN A 251 -2.07 -2.90 10.49
CA ASN A 251 -1.78 -3.21 11.88
C ASN A 251 -0.61 -2.33 12.33
N TRP A 252 -0.84 -1.41 13.27
CA TRP A 252 0.11 -0.36 13.65
C TRP A 252 0.55 0.57 12.49
N ALA A 253 -0.32 0.80 11.50
CA ALA A 253 -0.05 1.75 10.42
C ALA A 253 -0.31 3.20 10.88
N ALA A 254 0.56 4.14 10.52
CA ALA A 254 0.45 5.55 10.93
C ALA A 254 0.62 6.50 9.74
N ALA A 255 -0.43 7.24 9.40
CA ALA A 255 -0.39 8.33 8.44
C ALA A 255 -0.20 9.66 9.21
N MET A 256 1.02 10.18 9.21
CA MET A 256 1.46 11.31 10.02
C MET A 256 1.59 12.62 9.25
N GLY A 257 1.28 12.67 7.95
CA GLY A 257 1.31 13.88 7.14
C GLY A 257 -0.06 14.22 6.57
N ASP A 258 -0.31 15.48 6.22
CA ASP A 258 -1.54 15.84 5.50
C ASP A 258 -1.58 15.12 4.15
N TYR A 259 -2.74 14.55 3.79
CA TYR A 259 -2.92 13.73 2.58
C TYR A 259 -1.99 12.52 2.50
N SER A 260 -1.38 12.06 3.61
CA SER A 260 -0.49 10.90 3.57
C SER A 260 -1.25 9.58 3.68
N THR A 261 -0.70 8.53 3.05
CA THR A 261 -1.28 7.19 3.02
C THR A 261 -0.31 6.18 3.62
N SER A 262 -0.72 5.42 4.64
CA SER A 262 0.06 4.34 5.24
C SER A 262 -0.70 3.01 5.18
N LEU A 263 -0.14 2.00 4.52
CA LEU A 263 -0.78 0.69 4.31
C LEU A 263 0.15 -0.45 4.74
N GLY A 264 -0.24 -1.28 5.70
CA GLY A 264 0.48 -2.51 6.06
C GLY A 264 0.80 -2.66 7.55
N PHE A 265 1.94 -3.26 7.87
CA PHE A 265 2.33 -3.61 9.24
C PHE A 265 3.45 -2.69 9.75
N HIS A 266 3.17 -1.90 10.79
CA HIS A 266 4.11 -0.90 11.33
C HIS A 266 4.65 0.10 10.28
N THR A 267 3.83 0.41 9.27
CA THR A 267 4.17 1.42 8.26
C THR A 267 3.91 2.83 8.79
N ILE A 268 4.74 3.79 8.38
CA ILE A 268 4.66 5.20 8.81
C ILE A 268 4.90 6.12 7.61
N ALA A 269 3.89 6.91 7.26
CA ALA A 269 3.95 7.93 6.21
C ALA A 269 4.02 9.34 6.81
N LYS A 270 5.24 9.88 6.98
CA LYS A 270 5.49 11.15 7.69
C LYS A 270 5.29 12.41 6.85
N ALA A 271 5.65 12.39 5.57
CA ALA A 271 5.63 13.59 4.75
C ALA A 271 4.22 13.88 4.21
N PRO A 272 3.85 15.16 4.01
CA PRO A 272 2.60 15.49 3.32
C PRO A 272 2.56 14.89 1.91
N HIS A 273 1.39 14.40 1.50
CA HIS A 273 1.13 13.72 0.21
C HIS A 273 1.95 12.45 -0.03
N SER A 274 2.58 11.89 1.02
CA SER A 274 3.41 10.70 0.88
C SER A 274 2.63 9.40 1.02
N MET A 275 3.21 8.32 0.50
CA MET A 275 2.67 6.97 0.65
C MET A 275 3.72 6.00 1.15
N ALA A 276 3.38 5.22 2.19
CA ALA A 276 4.21 4.13 2.72
C ALA A 276 3.42 2.82 2.69
N VAL A 277 4.01 1.78 2.09
CA VAL A 277 3.40 0.44 2.01
C VAL A 277 4.35 -0.65 2.51
N GLY A 278 3.83 -1.84 2.81
CA GLY A 278 4.65 -3.02 3.17
C GLY A 278 4.77 -3.22 4.68
N LEU A 279 5.99 -3.42 5.19
CA LEU A 279 6.25 -3.61 6.61
C LEU A 279 7.48 -2.85 7.10
N TYR A 280 7.38 -2.26 8.30
CA TYR A 280 8.50 -1.62 8.99
C TYR A 280 9.34 -0.71 8.07
N ASN A 281 8.70 0.16 7.29
CA ASN A 281 9.43 1.11 6.45
C ASN A 281 10.31 2.01 7.31
N ASN A 282 11.43 2.42 6.73
CA ASN A 282 12.30 3.43 7.32
C ASN A 282 11.47 4.70 7.59
N SER A 283 11.56 5.21 8.80
CA SER A 283 10.79 6.38 9.27
C SER A 283 11.66 7.35 10.07
N PHE A 284 12.98 7.31 9.85
CA PHE A 284 13.95 8.16 10.55
C PHE A 284 14.07 9.56 9.92
N ASP A 285 13.45 9.77 8.75
CA ASP A 285 13.39 11.07 8.09
C ASP A 285 12.60 12.08 8.92
N GLN A 286 12.90 13.37 8.74
CA GLN A 286 12.17 14.49 9.33
C GLN A 286 11.71 15.40 8.18
N PRO A 287 10.56 15.13 7.57
CA PRO A 287 10.12 15.87 6.39
C PRO A 287 9.86 17.33 6.73
N THR A 288 10.28 18.23 5.85
CA THR A 288 10.19 19.69 6.03
C THR A 288 9.43 20.38 4.90
N GLY A 289 8.84 19.62 3.97
CA GLY A 289 8.31 20.14 2.72
C GLY A 289 9.36 20.22 1.60
N SER A 290 10.59 19.75 1.85
CA SER A 290 11.70 19.77 0.91
C SER A 290 11.46 18.88 -0.34
N PRO A 291 12.07 19.20 -1.49
CA PRO A 291 12.14 18.27 -2.64
C PRO A 291 12.77 16.91 -2.30
N THR A 292 13.54 16.82 -1.22
CA THR A 292 14.15 15.56 -0.77
C THR A 292 13.28 14.79 0.24
N ASP A 293 12.07 15.28 0.56
CA ASP A 293 11.13 14.50 1.35
C ASP A 293 10.73 13.23 0.59
N ARG A 294 10.46 12.16 1.32
CA ARG A 294 10.02 10.90 0.75
C ARG A 294 8.57 11.02 0.28
N LEU A 295 8.35 10.78 -1.01
CA LEU A 295 7.02 10.76 -1.63
C LEU A 295 6.42 9.36 -1.61
N PHE A 296 7.22 8.33 -1.88
CA PHE A 296 6.76 6.93 -1.87
C PHE A 296 7.80 5.99 -1.28
N GLN A 297 7.36 5.03 -0.48
CA GLN A 297 8.22 4.07 0.20
C GLN A 297 7.58 2.68 0.22
N ILE A 298 8.38 1.65 -0.05
CA ILE A 298 8.02 0.24 0.18
C ILE A 298 8.89 -0.29 1.31
N GLY A 299 8.30 -0.49 2.48
CA GLY A 299 8.97 -1.04 3.66
C GLY A 299 9.22 -2.55 3.53
N ASN A 300 10.42 -2.97 3.91
CA ASN A 300 10.82 -4.37 4.04
C ASN A 300 11.66 -4.61 5.30
N GLY A 301 11.45 -3.78 6.33
CA GLY A 301 12.11 -3.96 7.62
C GLY A 301 11.66 -5.23 8.34
N ILE A 302 12.40 -5.60 9.37
CA ILE A 302 12.16 -6.84 10.13
C ILE A 302 11.36 -6.56 11.40
N ASP A 303 11.68 -5.46 12.08
CA ASP A 303 11.03 -5.02 13.32
C ASP A 303 11.13 -3.49 13.50
N ILE A 304 10.60 -2.97 14.61
CA ILE A 304 10.56 -1.53 14.92
C ILE A 304 11.94 -0.87 15.03
N ASN A 305 12.99 -1.64 15.35
CA ASN A 305 14.37 -1.18 15.47
C ASN A 305 15.15 -1.38 14.17
N ASN A 306 14.76 -2.37 13.36
CA ASN A 306 15.39 -2.75 12.10
C ASN A 306 14.51 -2.37 10.90
N ARG A 307 14.18 -1.08 10.80
CA ARG A 307 13.37 -0.52 9.71
C ARG A 307 14.17 -0.36 8.42
N SER A 308 13.57 -0.73 7.29
CA SER A 308 14.21 -0.63 5.97
C SER A 308 13.20 -0.41 4.85
N ASN A 309 13.68 0.13 3.73
CA ASN A 309 12.90 0.32 2.51
C ASN A 309 13.48 -0.53 1.39
N ALA A 310 12.65 -1.35 0.74
CA ALA A 310 13.00 -1.98 -0.53
C ALA A 310 13.09 -0.96 -1.66
N MET A 311 12.31 0.12 -1.58
CA MET A 311 12.29 1.22 -2.54
C MET A 311 11.95 2.53 -1.85
N THR A 312 12.60 3.61 -2.28
CA THR A 312 12.29 4.99 -1.84
C THR A 312 12.22 5.90 -3.07
N VAL A 313 11.20 6.74 -3.15
CA VAL A 313 11.06 7.80 -4.17
C VAL A 313 10.95 9.12 -3.44
N LEU A 314 11.78 10.09 -3.82
CA LEU A 314 11.77 11.44 -3.27
C LEU A 314 10.90 12.37 -4.14
N LYS A 315 10.44 13.49 -3.57
CA LYS A 315 9.63 14.49 -4.30
C LYS A 315 10.35 15.11 -5.52
N ASN A 316 11.67 15.15 -5.52
CA ASN A 316 12.49 15.62 -6.65
C ASN A 316 12.62 14.60 -7.79
N GLY A 317 12.04 13.40 -7.66
CA GLY A 317 12.07 12.34 -8.68
C GLY A 317 13.23 11.35 -8.53
N ASN A 318 14.11 11.51 -7.53
CA ASN A 318 15.16 10.53 -7.27
C ASN A 318 14.58 9.22 -6.72
N ILE A 319 15.03 8.09 -7.29
CA ILE A 319 14.56 6.75 -6.96
C ILE A 319 15.71 5.92 -6.41
N GLY A 320 15.52 5.41 -5.21
CA GLY A 320 16.39 4.45 -4.56
C GLY A 320 15.79 3.06 -4.60
N ILE A 321 16.55 2.07 -5.08
CA ILE A 321 16.16 0.66 -5.09
C ILE A 321 17.14 -0.15 -4.23
N GLY A 322 16.59 -0.95 -3.31
CA GLY A 322 17.33 -1.77 -2.37
C GLY A 322 17.60 -1.07 -1.04
N SER A 323 17.71 -1.90 0.02
CA SER A 323 17.66 -1.49 1.43
C SER A 323 18.70 -0.48 1.92
N LYS A 324 19.72 -0.19 1.10
CA LYS A 324 20.80 0.75 1.45
C LYS A 324 20.63 2.13 0.82
N VAL A 325 19.64 2.34 -0.06
CA VAL A 325 19.40 3.62 -0.75
C VAL A 325 18.09 4.21 -0.25
N VAL A 326 18.15 4.78 0.94
CA VAL A 326 16.99 5.43 1.57
C VAL A 326 16.93 6.93 1.23
N SER A 327 18.05 7.51 0.83
CA SER A 327 18.17 8.91 0.39
C SER A 327 18.94 8.95 -0.95
N PRO A 328 18.29 8.61 -2.08
CA PRO A 328 18.94 8.61 -3.39
C PRO A 328 19.41 10.01 -3.79
N GLU A 329 20.66 10.12 -4.24
CA GLU A 329 21.29 11.36 -4.71
C GLU A 329 21.05 11.58 -6.20
N PHE A 330 20.92 10.49 -6.97
CA PHE A 330 20.63 10.53 -8.40
C PHE A 330 19.23 10.03 -8.73
N ILE A 331 18.81 10.25 -9.98
CA ILE A 331 17.50 9.80 -10.50
C ILE A 331 17.29 8.31 -10.23
N LEU A 332 18.35 7.49 -10.38
CA LEU A 332 18.30 6.07 -10.06
C LEU A 332 19.56 5.64 -9.31
N ASP A 333 19.41 5.39 -8.01
CA ASP A 333 20.43 4.77 -7.17
C ASP A 333 20.00 3.35 -6.81
N VAL A 334 20.82 2.36 -7.20
CA VAL A 334 20.55 0.94 -6.91
C VAL A 334 21.58 0.44 -5.90
N ALA A 335 21.11 -0.02 -4.73
CA ALA A 335 21.95 -0.72 -3.79
C ALA A 335 22.44 -2.03 -4.42
N SER A 336 23.75 -2.27 -4.35
CA SER A 336 24.42 -3.48 -4.90
C SER A 336 24.55 -3.46 -6.42
N ARG A 337 24.18 -4.53 -7.13
CA ARG A 337 24.40 -4.68 -8.57
C ARG A 337 23.08 -4.80 -9.32
N MET A 338 22.94 -3.99 -10.36
CA MET A 338 21.86 -4.14 -11.34
C MET A 338 22.13 -5.37 -12.22
N ARG A 339 21.07 -6.11 -12.55
CA ARG A 339 21.11 -7.16 -13.58
C ARG A 339 20.26 -6.75 -14.77
N ILE A 340 20.87 -6.69 -15.95
CA ILE A 340 20.18 -6.45 -17.23
C ILE A 340 20.03 -7.80 -17.94
N ARG A 341 18.80 -8.14 -18.36
CA ARG A 341 18.47 -9.40 -19.03
C ARG A 341 17.95 -9.11 -20.44
N ASN A 342 18.12 -10.06 -21.36
CA ASN A 342 17.43 -10.05 -22.64
C ASN A 342 16.33 -11.13 -22.66
N ASP A 343 15.39 -11.00 -23.60
CA ASP A 343 14.28 -11.92 -23.87
C ASP A 343 14.36 -12.48 -25.32
N GLY A 344 15.58 -12.66 -25.86
CA GLY A 344 15.81 -13.13 -27.23
C GLY A 344 16.63 -12.18 -28.12
N SER A 345 17.22 -11.14 -27.55
CA SER A 345 18.05 -10.14 -28.23
C SER A 345 19.33 -9.82 -27.42
N THR A 346 20.02 -8.71 -27.73
CA THR A 346 21.21 -8.28 -26.97
C THR A 346 20.82 -7.54 -25.69
N ALA A 347 21.33 -7.98 -24.52
CA ALA A 347 21.11 -7.28 -23.25
C ALA A 347 21.99 -6.01 -23.18
N GLY A 348 21.43 -4.87 -22.76
CA GLY A 348 22.22 -3.64 -22.60
C GLY A 348 21.39 -2.40 -22.28
N LEU A 349 22.07 -1.25 -22.34
CA LEU A 349 21.52 0.08 -22.11
C LEU A 349 21.56 0.88 -23.41
N TYR A 350 20.40 1.36 -23.86
CA TYR A 350 20.34 2.34 -24.94
C TYR A 350 20.60 3.75 -24.41
N LEU A 351 21.39 4.49 -25.17
CA LEU A 351 21.74 5.89 -24.92
C LEU A 351 21.14 6.73 -26.04
N ASN A 352 20.22 7.62 -25.65
CA ASN A 352 19.64 8.56 -26.59
C ASN A 352 20.51 9.81 -26.73
N ASN A 353 20.54 10.38 -27.93
CA ASN A 353 21.13 11.69 -28.15
C ASN A 353 20.24 12.81 -27.60
N SER A 354 20.67 14.07 -27.73
CA SER A 354 19.92 15.24 -27.25
C SER A 354 18.57 15.46 -27.93
N GLN A 355 18.28 14.77 -29.03
CA GLN A 355 16.98 14.76 -29.73
C GLN A 355 16.12 13.56 -29.34
N ASN A 356 16.47 12.84 -28.27
CA ASN A 356 15.80 11.65 -27.77
C ASN A 356 15.74 10.47 -28.78
N LYS A 357 16.70 10.40 -29.72
CA LYS A 357 16.85 9.24 -30.63
C LYS A 357 17.91 8.28 -30.10
N PRO A 358 17.71 6.95 -30.15
CA PRO A 358 18.71 5.98 -29.73
C PRO A 358 19.92 6.04 -30.66
N GLU A 359 21.04 6.49 -30.13
CA GLU A 359 22.29 6.73 -30.89
C GLU A 359 23.41 5.79 -30.44
N GLY A 360 23.38 5.42 -29.15
CA GLY A 360 24.34 4.50 -28.55
C GLY A 360 23.68 3.31 -27.90
N PHE A 361 24.40 2.21 -27.85
CA PHE A 361 24.04 1.04 -27.08
C PHE A 361 25.28 0.49 -26.38
N MET A 362 25.15 0.18 -25.10
CA MET A 362 26.16 -0.45 -24.26
C MET A 362 25.65 -1.82 -23.83
N GLY A 363 26.26 -2.90 -24.30
CA GLY A 363 25.74 -4.22 -23.98
C GLY A 363 26.37 -5.35 -24.77
N MET A 364 25.64 -6.46 -24.82
CA MET A 364 26.06 -7.67 -25.49
C MET A 364 26.08 -7.48 -27.00
N LYS A 365 27.19 -7.81 -27.66
CA LYS A 365 27.30 -7.90 -29.12
C LYS A 365 26.91 -9.28 -29.62
N THR A 366 27.36 -10.29 -28.89
CA THR A 366 26.99 -11.70 -29.00
C THR A 366 26.96 -12.25 -27.57
N ASP A 367 26.60 -13.51 -27.38
CA ASP A 367 26.58 -14.13 -26.04
C ASP A 367 27.95 -14.16 -25.33
N LYS A 368 29.04 -13.89 -26.07
CA LYS A 368 30.43 -13.91 -25.60
C LYS A 368 31.15 -12.58 -25.77
N GLN A 369 30.47 -11.54 -26.25
CA GLN A 369 31.10 -10.24 -26.55
C GLN A 369 30.29 -9.12 -25.92
N VAL A 370 30.95 -8.20 -25.21
CA VAL A 370 30.33 -7.01 -24.61
C VAL A 370 31.04 -5.76 -25.12
N GLY A 371 30.29 -4.71 -25.46
CA GLY A 371 30.89 -3.52 -26.03
C GLY A 371 29.98 -2.32 -26.18
N PHE A 372 30.45 -1.39 -27.01
CA PHE A 372 29.79 -0.13 -27.32
C PHE A 372 29.44 -0.09 -28.81
N TYR A 373 28.16 0.13 -29.10
CA TYR A 373 27.62 0.35 -30.43
C TYR A 373 27.24 1.82 -30.56
N LEU A 374 27.77 2.50 -31.57
CA LEU A 374 27.57 3.94 -31.79
C LEU A 374 27.46 4.22 -33.28
N ASN A 375 26.48 5.04 -33.67
CA ASN A 375 26.26 5.47 -35.06
C ASN A 375 26.29 4.28 -36.05
N GLY A 376 25.36 3.33 -35.84
CA GLY A 376 25.16 2.20 -36.76
C GLY A 376 26.17 1.04 -36.68
N ALA A 377 27.20 1.09 -35.84
CA ALA A 377 28.22 0.04 -35.77
C ALA A 377 28.84 -0.18 -34.38
N TRP A 378 29.35 -1.39 -34.13
CA TRP A 378 30.18 -1.71 -32.95
C TRP A 378 31.52 -1.00 -33.05
N ARG A 379 31.89 -0.18 -32.06
CA ARG A 379 33.14 0.60 -32.07
C ARG A 379 34.24 -0.03 -31.24
N PHE A 380 33.85 -0.73 -30.18
CA PHE A 380 34.74 -1.42 -29.27
C PHE A 380 33.98 -2.57 -28.63
N TRP A 381 34.59 -3.74 -28.49
CA TRP A 381 34.04 -4.82 -27.67
C TRP A 381 35.17 -5.67 -27.11
N VAL A 382 34.88 -6.38 -26.02
CA VAL A 382 35.76 -7.37 -25.42
C VAL A 382 35.08 -8.72 -25.57
N ASP A 383 35.84 -9.75 -25.97
CA ASP A 383 35.36 -11.12 -26.04
C ASP A 383 35.57 -11.89 -24.72
N ASP A 384 35.12 -13.14 -24.68
CA ASP A 384 35.22 -14.03 -23.52
C ASP A 384 36.66 -14.45 -23.18
N THR A 385 37.63 -14.13 -24.04
CA THR A 385 39.06 -14.34 -23.79
C THR A 385 39.75 -13.11 -23.18
N GLY A 386 39.02 -11.99 -23.06
CA GLY A 386 39.57 -10.71 -22.60
C GLY A 386 40.29 -9.92 -23.69
N THR A 387 40.19 -10.35 -24.96
CA THR A 387 40.77 -9.60 -26.08
C THR A 387 39.87 -8.41 -26.39
N ALA A 388 40.44 -7.21 -26.37
CA ALA A 388 39.75 -6.01 -26.81
C ALA A 388 39.84 -5.89 -28.33
N TRP A 389 38.69 -5.70 -28.98
CA TRP A 389 38.53 -5.62 -30.42
C TRP A 389 37.95 -4.27 -30.83
N THR A 390 38.36 -3.85 -32.02
CA THR A 390 37.68 -2.80 -32.79
C THR A 390 37.22 -3.41 -34.12
N PRO A 391 36.43 -2.70 -34.92
CA PRO A 391 36.16 -3.11 -36.31
C PRO A 391 37.41 -3.43 -37.13
N TYR A 392 38.57 -2.91 -36.72
CA TYR A 392 39.83 -3.03 -37.43
C TYR A 392 40.78 -4.11 -36.87
N GLY A 393 40.42 -4.82 -35.79
CA GLY A 393 41.21 -5.94 -35.22
C GLY A 393 41.40 -5.92 -33.70
N ALA A 394 42.14 -6.91 -33.18
CA ALA A 394 42.49 -7.07 -31.77
C ALA A 394 43.57 -6.07 -31.32
N LEU A 395 43.42 -5.48 -30.14
CA LEU A 395 44.29 -4.42 -29.63
C LEU A 395 45.61 -4.93 -28.99
N GLN A 396 45.81 -6.25 -28.79
CA GLN A 396 47.06 -6.84 -28.25
C GLN A 396 47.39 -8.26 -28.77
N ALA A 397 47.72 -8.40 -30.06
CA ALA A 397 48.52 -9.53 -30.54
C ALA A 397 49.23 -9.14 -31.85
N TRP A 398 50.55 -8.95 -31.81
CA TRP A 398 51.33 -8.78 -33.04
C TRP A 398 51.72 -10.16 -33.57
N ALA A 399 51.02 -10.61 -34.61
CA ALA A 399 51.37 -11.85 -35.27
C ALA A 399 52.79 -11.76 -35.86
N SER A 400 53.70 -12.65 -35.43
CA SER A 400 55.12 -12.65 -35.80
C SER A 400 55.53 -13.91 -36.59
N ASP A 401 54.58 -14.56 -37.27
CA ASP A 401 54.84 -15.71 -38.15
C ASP A 401 55.69 -15.28 -39.36
N ARG A 402 56.65 -16.12 -39.77
CA ARG A 402 57.56 -15.83 -40.90
C ARG A 402 56.79 -15.55 -42.20
N ARG A 403 55.64 -16.19 -42.41
CA ARG A 403 54.77 -15.98 -43.58
C ARG A 403 54.18 -14.57 -43.63
N LEU A 404 54.18 -13.86 -42.51
CA LEU A 404 53.68 -12.49 -42.38
C LEU A 404 54.79 -11.43 -42.54
N LYS A 405 56.02 -11.82 -42.93
CA LYS A 405 57.21 -10.93 -43.01
C LYS A 405 57.95 -11.08 -44.35
N GLN A 406 58.55 -9.99 -44.85
CA GLN A 406 59.35 -9.98 -46.09
C GLN A 406 60.63 -9.12 -45.88
N ASN A 407 61.63 -9.27 -46.77
CA ASN A 407 62.91 -8.54 -46.74
C ASN A 407 63.64 -8.62 -45.38
N ILE A 408 63.74 -9.83 -44.83
CA ILE A 408 64.29 -10.07 -43.49
C ILE A 408 65.82 -10.01 -43.55
N THR A 409 66.40 -8.91 -43.08
CA THR A 409 67.85 -8.73 -42.94
C THR A 409 68.27 -8.70 -41.46
N PRO A 410 69.39 -9.35 -41.09
CA PRO A 410 69.92 -9.24 -39.72
C PRO A 410 70.29 -7.80 -39.36
N LEU A 411 70.04 -7.41 -38.10
CA LEU A 411 70.47 -6.10 -37.58
C LEU A 411 72.00 -6.12 -37.38
N LYS A 412 72.66 -4.98 -37.60
CA LYS A 412 74.10 -4.81 -37.45
C LYS A 412 74.43 -3.47 -36.82
N GLY A 413 75.55 -3.40 -36.10
CA GLY A 413 76.01 -2.16 -35.44
C GLY A 413 75.15 -1.79 -34.23
N SER A 414 74.34 -2.72 -33.73
CA SER A 414 73.42 -2.44 -32.64
C SER A 414 74.18 -2.13 -31.35
N LEU A 415 75.33 -2.75 -31.10
CA LEU A 415 76.16 -2.45 -29.92
C LEU A 415 76.67 -1.02 -29.97
N SER A 416 77.19 -0.60 -31.13
CA SER A 416 77.69 0.76 -31.30
C SER A 416 76.59 1.79 -31.07
N ALA A 417 75.39 1.58 -31.61
CA ALA A 417 74.24 2.47 -31.43
C ALA A 417 73.72 2.49 -29.99
N ILE A 418 73.54 1.32 -29.36
CA ILE A 418 73.07 1.23 -27.96
C ILE A 418 74.09 1.80 -26.98
N SER A 419 75.40 1.66 -27.25
CA SER A 419 76.45 2.22 -26.39
C SER A 419 76.43 3.75 -26.28
N GLN A 420 75.80 4.43 -27.25
CA GLN A 420 75.67 5.89 -27.26
C GLN A 420 74.40 6.40 -26.58
N ILE A 421 73.53 5.50 -26.11
CA ILE A 421 72.27 5.83 -25.45
C ILE A 421 72.43 5.63 -23.94
N GLN A 422 71.79 6.50 -23.16
CA GLN A 422 71.81 6.41 -21.70
C GLN A 422 70.43 6.12 -21.12
N GLY A 423 70.43 5.34 -20.04
CA GLY A 423 69.26 5.20 -19.17
C GLY A 423 69.27 6.30 -18.12
N TYR A 424 68.11 6.90 -17.88
CA TYR A 424 67.94 7.99 -16.93
C TYR A 424 66.94 7.61 -15.85
N HIS A 425 67.17 8.20 -14.68
CA HIS A 425 66.13 8.34 -13.68
C HIS A 425 65.56 9.76 -13.75
N TYR A 426 64.24 9.88 -13.68
CA TYR A 426 63.57 11.18 -13.76
C TYR A 426 62.28 11.20 -12.95
N HIS A 427 61.79 12.39 -12.63
CA HIS A 427 60.44 12.60 -12.12
C HIS A 427 59.61 13.30 -13.18
N TRP A 428 58.31 12.99 -13.24
CA TRP A 428 57.40 13.76 -14.08
C TRP A 428 57.27 15.18 -13.53
N ILE A 429 57.34 16.15 -14.43
CA ILE A 429 57.03 17.56 -14.10
C ILE A 429 55.52 17.73 -13.87
N ASP A 430 54.71 16.92 -14.57
CA ASP A 430 53.26 16.85 -14.42
C ASP A 430 52.89 15.86 -13.31
N ALA A 431 52.38 16.39 -12.19
CA ALA A 431 52.10 15.61 -10.98
C ALA A 431 51.00 14.55 -11.19
N ASP A 432 50.09 14.76 -12.16
CA ASP A 432 49.00 13.82 -12.46
C ASP A 432 49.51 12.54 -13.14
N ARG A 433 50.77 12.53 -13.59
CA ARG A 433 51.45 11.35 -14.13
C ARG A 433 52.21 10.55 -13.08
N GLY A 434 52.19 11.03 -11.83
CA GLY A 434 52.80 10.38 -10.68
C GLY A 434 54.14 11.01 -10.28
N ASN A 435 54.34 11.11 -8.97
CA ASN A 435 55.50 11.80 -8.39
C ASN A 435 56.71 10.87 -8.15
N GLY A 436 56.57 9.57 -8.42
CA GLY A 436 57.63 8.59 -8.18
C GLY A 436 58.82 8.76 -9.13
N LEU A 437 60.00 8.34 -8.68
CA LEU A 437 61.18 8.24 -9.54
C LEU A 437 60.90 7.20 -10.63
N GLN A 438 60.95 7.64 -11.88
CA GLN A 438 60.83 6.80 -13.06
C GLN A 438 62.21 6.44 -13.59
N THR A 439 62.30 5.33 -14.30
CA THR A 439 63.49 4.94 -15.07
C THR A 439 63.09 4.76 -16.51
N GLY A 440 63.88 5.30 -17.43
CA GLY A 440 63.61 5.13 -18.84
C GLY A 440 64.69 5.76 -19.70
N VAL A 441 64.35 5.99 -20.95
CA VAL A 441 65.24 6.65 -21.90
C VAL A 441 64.61 7.94 -22.38
N ILE A 442 65.45 8.86 -22.84
CA ILE A 442 65.00 10.10 -23.47
C ILE A 442 64.80 9.82 -24.95
N ALA A 443 63.56 9.97 -25.41
CA ALA A 443 63.16 9.61 -26.76
C ALA A 443 63.94 10.34 -27.86
N GLN A 444 64.36 11.59 -27.62
CA GLN A 444 65.18 12.39 -28.54
C GLN A 444 66.61 11.84 -28.72
N GLU A 445 67.12 11.10 -27.73
CA GLU A 445 68.44 10.47 -27.82
C GLU A 445 68.36 9.15 -28.58
N ILE A 446 67.31 8.35 -28.29
CA ILE A 446 67.04 7.12 -29.03
C ILE A 446 66.88 7.41 -30.52
N GLU A 447 66.17 8.47 -30.89
CA GLU A 447 65.86 8.82 -32.28
C GLU A 447 67.10 9.02 -33.16
N LYS A 448 68.24 9.47 -32.59
CA LYS A 448 69.48 9.67 -33.37
C LYS A 448 70.04 8.36 -33.91
N TYR A 449 69.76 7.24 -33.23
CA TYR A 449 70.36 5.93 -33.52
C TYR A 449 69.32 4.89 -33.94
N PHE A 450 68.10 4.98 -33.41
CA PHE A 450 66.95 4.13 -33.74
C PHE A 450 65.73 5.00 -34.06
N PRO A 451 65.78 5.82 -35.13
CA PRO A 451 64.66 6.67 -35.51
C PRO A 451 63.37 5.88 -35.76
N GLU A 452 63.47 4.62 -36.18
CA GLU A 452 62.34 3.72 -36.45
C GLU A 452 61.56 3.30 -35.20
N LEU A 453 62.15 3.47 -34.01
CA LEU A 453 61.52 3.09 -32.74
C LEU A 453 60.85 4.27 -32.03
N ILE A 454 60.91 5.46 -32.62
CA ILE A 454 60.38 6.67 -32.01
C ILE A 454 59.16 7.14 -32.77
N GLN A 455 58.11 7.38 -32.01
CA GLN A 455 56.88 7.94 -32.53
C GLN A 455 56.65 9.27 -31.82
N SER A 456 56.56 10.35 -32.58
CA SER A 456 56.18 11.64 -32.02
C SER A 456 54.67 11.77 -32.09
N ASN A 457 54.04 12.22 -31.01
CA ASN A 457 52.65 12.68 -31.08
C ASN A 457 52.57 14.08 -31.69
N GLU A 458 51.36 14.53 -31.97
CA GLU A 458 51.09 15.80 -32.66
C GLU A 458 51.60 17.04 -31.91
N LYS A 459 51.78 16.96 -30.58
CA LYS A 459 52.33 18.04 -29.75
C LYS A 459 53.86 18.04 -29.70
N GLY A 460 54.52 17.18 -30.48
CA GLY A 460 55.98 17.04 -30.52
C GLY A 460 56.57 16.22 -29.37
N PHE A 461 55.74 15.66 -28.46
CA PHE A 461 56.22 14.74 -27.44
C PHE A 461 56.52 13.39 -28.08
N LYS A 462 57.71 12.87 -27.80
CA LYS A 462 58.20 11.64 -28.40
C LYS A 462 57.96 10.47 -27.45
N THR A 463 57.44 9.38 -28.01
CA THR A 463 57.18 8.10 -27.36
C THR A 463 58.13 7.07 -27.93
N VAL A 464 58.63 6.20 -27.06
CA VAL A 464 59.53 5.13 -27.47
C VAL A 464 58.77 3.82 -27.58
N ASN A 465 58.93 3.13 -28.70
CA ASN A 465 58.61 1.71 -28.80
C ASN A 465 59.71 0.91 -28.08
N TYR A 466 59.58 0.85 -26.76
CA TYR A 466 60.51 0.09 -25.91
C TYR A 466 60.64 -1.38 -26.34
N ILE A 467 59.58 -1.96 -26.90
CA ILE A 467 59.58 -3.35 -27.36
C ILE A 467 60.47 -3.51 -28.60
N GLY A 468 60.49 -2.53 -29.49
CA GLY A 468 61.35 -2.56 -30.66
C GLY A 468 62.85 -2.41 -30.35
N LEU A 469 63.23 -1.94 -29.16
CA LEU A 469 64.63 -1.91 -28.73
C LEU A 469 65.16 -3.31 -28.41
N ILE A 470 64.28 -4.27 -28.12
CA ILE A 470 64.66 -5.62 -27.70
C ILE A 470 65.47 -6.35 -28.78
N PRO A 471 65.06 -6.40 -30.06
CA PRO A 471 65.89 -6.94 -31.14
C PRO A 471 67.30 -6.34 -31.23
N HIS A 472 67.43 -5.02 -31.05
CA HIS A 472 68.73 -4.36 -31.07
C HIS A 472 69.58 -4.73 -29.86
N LEU A 473 69.00 -4.76 -28.66
CA LEU A 473 69.69 -5.22 -27.45
C LEU A 473 70.21 -6.66 -27.60
N ILE A 474 69.43 -7.54 -28.24
CA ILE A 474 69.85 -8.93 -28.52
C ILE A 474 71.09 -8.95 -29.41
N GLU A 475 71.12 -8.19 -30.50
CA GLU A 475 72.28 -8.15 -31.39
C GLU A 475 73.46 -7.43 -30.75
N SER A 476 73.23 -6.38 -29.95
CA SER A 476 74.30 -5.70 -29.21
C SER A 476 75.07 -6.64 -28.28
N VAL A 477 74.36 -7.52 -27.56
CA VAL A 477 74.98 -8.51 -26.67
C VAL A 477 75.83 -9.51 -27.46
N LYS A 478 75.34 -9.95 -28.63
CA LYS A 478 76.11 -10.85 -29.51
C LYS A 478 77.37 -10.19 -30.04
N GLU A 479 77.26 -8.94 -30.49
CA GLU A 479 78.39 -8.14 -30.95
C GLU A 479 79.44 -7.94 -29.84
N LEU A 480 79.00 -7.65 -28.61
CA LEU A 480 79.89 -7.43 -27.47
C LEU A 480 80.68 -8.69 -27.12
N LYS A 481 80.03 -9.85 -27.17
CA LYS A 481 80.68 -11.14 -26.93
C LYS A 481 81.78 -11.41 -27.94
N ASN A 482 81.52 -11.10 -29.22
CA ASN A 482 82.52 -11.30 -30.28
C ASN A 482 83.73 -10.37 -30.11
N GLN A 483 83.52 -9.09 -29.80
CA GLN A 483 84.62 -8.16 -29.52
C GLN A 483 85.47 -8.60 -28.33
N THR A 484 84.86 -9.17 -27.29
CA THR A 484 85.59 -9.69 -26.13
C THR A 484 86.50 -10.85 -26.53
N ALA A 485 86.01 -11.78 -27.36
CA ALA A 485 86.81 -12.91 -27.85
C ALA A 485 87.99 -12.44 -28.73
N GLU A 486 87.77 -11.42 -29.57
CA GLU A 486 88.81 -10.82 -30.41
C GLU A 486 89.90 -10.12 -29.56
N ILE A 487 89.50 -9.42 -28.49
CA ILE A 487 90.44 -8.81 -27.54
C ILE A 487 91.28 -9.87 -26.81
N GLU A 488 90.70 -11.00 -26.44
CA GLU A 488 91.45 -12.12 -25.82
C GLU A 488 92.48 -12.71 -26.77
N GLU A 489 92.13 -12.85 -28.05
CA GLU A 489 93.03 -13.34 -29.10
C GLU A 489 94.18 -12.36 -29.38
N LEU A 490 93.89 -11.06 -29.50
CA LEU A 490 94.90 -10.02 -29.67
C LEU A 490 95.84 -9.90 -28.46
N ARG A 491 95.32 -10.06 -27.24
CA ARG A 491 96.16 -10.10 -26.02
C ARG A 491 97.11 -11.28 -26.05
N ARG A 492 96.69 -12.43 -26.59
CA ARG A 492 97.55 -13.60 -26.79
C ARG A 492 98.66 -13.30 -27.80
N GLU A 493 98.33 -12.69 -28.93
CA GLU A 493 99.31 -12.32 -29.97
C GLU A 493 100.32 -11.26 -29.52
N ILE A 494 99.89 -10.23 -28.77
CA ILE A 494 100.80 -9.21 -28.22
C ILE A 494 101.76 -9.83 -27.19
N SER A 495 101.28 -10.78 -26.37
CA SER A 495 102.12 -11.53 -25.46
C SER A 495 103.22 -12.29 -26.21
N GLU A 496 102.86 -12.94 -27.33
CA GLU A 496 103.80 -13.65 -28.21
C GLU A 496 104.79 -12.71 -28.93
N LEU A 497 104.35 -11.54 -29.40
CA LEU A 497 105.22 -10.54 -30.05
C LEU A 497 106.19 -9.85 -29.07
N THR A 498 105.80 -9.65 -27.82
CA THR A 498 106.68 -9.09 -26.79
C THR A 498 107.86 -10.04 -26.51
N ILE A 499 107.60 -11.35 -26.54
CA ILE A 499 108.61 -12.40 -26.46
C ILE A 499 109.56 -12.38 -27.70
N LEU A 500 109.04 -12.06 -28.89
CA LEU A 500 109.82 -11.98 -30.15
C LEU A 500 110.61 -10.66 -30.34
N SER A 501 110.15 -9.54 -29.80
CA SER A 501 110.86 -8.25 -29.88
C SER A 501 112.15 -8.22 -29.03
N GLY A 502 112.22 -9.06 -27.99
CA GLY A 502 113.45 -9.34 -27.26
C GLY A 502 114.51 -10.07 -28.10
N THR A 503 114.15 -10.61 -29.28
CA THR A 503 115.02 -11.49 -30.08
C THR A 503 115.53 -10.90 -31.41
N ARG A 504 115.11 -9.69 -31.85
CA ARG A 504 115.54 -9.08 -33.15
C ARG A 504 115.94 -7.58 -33.05
N LYS A 505 117.05 -7.27 -32.38
CA LYS A 505 117.95 -6.17 -32.80
C LYS A 505 119.27 -6.83 -33.21
N SER A 506 119.86 -6.71 -34.39
CA SER A 506 119.56 -6.05 -35.66
C SER A 506 120.82 -6.30 -36.51
N ALA A 507 120.71 -6.94 -37.68
CA ALA A 507 121.82 -7.15 -38.61
C ALA A 507 121.58 -6.41 -39.94
N ALA A 508 122.58 -5.58 -40.29
CA ALA A 508 123.02 -5.13 -41.64
C ALA A 508 122.15 -4.15 -42.47
N PRO A 509 122.67 -3.53 -43.57
CA PRO A 509 124.04 -3.54 -44.14
C PRO A 509 124.59 -2.16 -44.65
N GLN A 510 125.82 -2.23 -45.19
CA GLN A 510 126.78 -1.19 -45.63
C GLN A 510 126.46 -0.45 -46.94
N ASN A 511 127.11 0.71 -47.16
CA ASN A 511 127.47 1.23 -48.49
C ASN A 511 128.85 1.90 -48.49
N THR A 512 129.57 1.84 -49.61
CA THR A 512 131.00 2.21 -49.77
C THR A 512 131.20 3.52 -50.53
N THR A 513 132.25 4.29 -50.20
CA THR A 513 133.00 5.14 -51.18
C THR A 513 134.43 5.41 -50.70
N LYS A 514 135.38 5.47 -51.65
CA LYS A 514 136.85 5.51 -51.51
C LYS A 514 137.46 6.94 -51.55
N THR A 515 138.79 6.96 -51.30
CA THR A 515 139.88 7.94 -51.57
C THR A 515 140.22 8.87 -50.38
N LYS A 516 141.49 9.04 -49.98
CA LYS A 516 142.81 8.80 -50.59
C LYS A 516 143.66 7.80 -49.80
#